data_AF-A0A066XT81-F1
#
_entry.id   AF-A0A066XT81-F1
#
_cell.length_a   1.000
_cell.length_b   1.000
_cell.length_c   1.000
_cell.angle_alpha   90.00
_cell.angle_beta   90.00
_cell.angle_gamma   90.00
#
_symmetry.space_group_name_H-M   'P 1'
#
loop_
_entity.id
_entity.type
_entity.pdbx_description
1 polymer ?
#
loop_
_entity_poly.entity_id
_entity_poly.type
_entity_poly.pdbx_seq_one_letter_code
_entity_poly.pdbx_strand_id
1 'polypeptide(L)'
;MPQLFRADNAHLLATSLLCVSPLVLSSASLMFSWSQDISLGAFLHPSLRDDPDHPSGKILPRYLPAFMKPGIWGIGLTYLPATVLCIINGLRSQSNEIRRLYFAGSGLSIAHFCWGPTMFAILRRIQDPQNPGVLNEEALEAWLPKHHTRTLLVNIPAFACILGATLGLVAEGLK
;
A
#
# COMPACT_ATOMS: atom_id res chain seq x y z
N MET A 1 -18.26 -17.88 -23.23
CA MET A 1 -16.93 -18.02 -22.61
C MET A 1 -15.93 -18.99 -23.28
N PRO A 2 -16.09 -19.55 -24.52
CA PRO A 2 -15.00 -20.36 -25.13
C PRO A 2 -13.96 -19.57 -25.96
N GLN A 3 -14.23 -18.32 -26.35
CA GLN A 3 -13.38 -17.59 -27.30
C GLN A 3 -12.10 -16.98 -26.69
N LEU A 4 -12.04 -16.82 -25.37
CA LEU A 4 -10.92 -16.18 -24.67
C LEU A 4 -9.65 -17.05 -24.60
N PHE A 5 -9.77 -18.37 -24.82
CA PHE A 5 -8.67 -19.34 -24.66
C PHE A 5 -8.16 -19.93 -25.98
N ARG A 6 -8.49 -19.34 -27.14
CA ARG A 6 -7.78 -19.67 -28.40
C ARG A 6 -6.33 -19.22 -28.28
N ALA A 7 -5.40 -20.01 -28.82
CA ALA A 7 -3.96 -19.76 -28.77
C ALA A 7 -3.59 -18.33 -29.26
N ASP A 8 -4.30 -17.82 -30.27
CA ASP A 8 -4.10 -16.48 -30.83
C ASP A 8 -4.42 -15.34 -29.84
N ASN A 9 -5.31 -15.59 -28.87
CA ASN A 9 -5.70 -14.61 -27.85
C ASN A 9 -4.87 -14.72 -26.56
N ALA A 10 -4.11 -15.81 -26.39
CA ALA A 10 -3.34 -16.05 -25.16
C ALA A 10 -2.24 -15.01 -24.96
N HIS A 11 -1.55 -14.59 -26.04
CA HIS A 11 -0.52 -13.55 -25.98
C HIS A 11 -1.10 -12.17 -25.60
N LEU A 12 -2.25 -11.82 -26.18
CA LEU A 12 -2.96 -10.57 -25.88
C LEU A 12 -3.45 -10.55 -24.43
N LEU A 13 -3.99 -11.68 -23.96
CA LEU A 13 -4.42 -11.83 -22.57
C LEU A 13 -3.23 -11.71 -21.60
N ALA A 14 -2.12 -12.41 -21.89
CA ALA A 14 -0.92 -12.35 -21.06
C ALA A 14 -0.35 -10.93 -20.99
N THR A 15 -0.29 -10.22 -22.11
CA THR A 15 0.12 -8.80 -22.15
C THR A 15 -0.83 -7.93 -21.34
N SER A 16 -2.14 -8.09 -21.52
CA SER A 16 -3.14 -7.31 -20.78
C SER A 16 -3.01 -7.51 -19.26
N LEU A 17 -2.84 -8.77 -18.82
CA LEU A 17 -2.63 -9.10 -17.42
C LEU A 17 -1.33 -8.49 -16.90
N LEU A 18 -0.22 -8.59 -17.63
CA LEU A 18 1.05 -7.99 -17.26
C LEU A 18 0.94 -6.47 -17.09
N CYS A 19 0.20 -5.80 -17.95
CA CYS A 19 0.05 -4.34 -17.95
C CYS A 19 -0.88 -3.82 -16.84
N VAL A 20 -1.95 -4.56 -16.51
CA VAL A 20 -2.92 -4.15 -15.47
C VAL A 20 -2.51 -4.59 -14.06
N SER A 21 -1.71 -5.65 -13.93
CA SER A 21 -1.31 -6.20 -12.63
C SER A 21 -0.66 -5.17 -11.67
N PRO A 22 0.26 -4.29 -12.11
CA PRO A 22 0.81 -3.27 -11.22
C PRO A 22 -0.26 -2.33 -10.64
N LEU A 23 -1.27 -1.97 -11.46
CA LEU A 23 -2.36 -1.10 -11.03
C LEU A 23 -3.24 -1.79 -9.98
N VAL A 24 -3.58 -3.06 -10.20
CA VAL A 24 -4.37 -3.86 -9.24
C VAL A 24 -3.64 -3.96 -7.90
N LEU A 25 -2.35 -4.29 -7.94
CA LEU A 25 -1.53 -4.43 -6.73
C LEU A 25 -1.35 -3.09 -6.01
N SER A 26 -1.08 -2.01 -6.74
CA SER A 26 -0.97 -0.67 -6.16
C SER A 26 -2.28 -0.20 -5.54
N SER A 27 -3.43 -0.52 -6.17
CA SER A 27 -4.76 -0.26 -5.60
C SER A 27 -4.96 -1.00 -4.28
N ALA A 28 -4.57 -2.28 -4.23
CA ALA A 28 -4.64 -3.08 -3.00
C ALA A 28 -3.74 -2.52 -1.89
N SER A 29 -2.52 -2.09 -2.23
CA SER A 29 -1.60 -1.41 -1.29
C SER A 29 -2.18 -0.11 -0.74
N LEU A 30 -2.80 0.70 -1.60
CA LEU A 30 -3.41 1.96 -1.21
C LEU A 30 -4.64 1.74 -0.32
N MET A 31 -5.49 0.76 -0.67
CA MET A 31 -6.63 0.37 0.14
C MET A 31 -6.19 -0.15 1.51
N PHE A 32 -5.12 -0.94 1.59
CA PHE A 32 -4.56 -1.35 2.87
C PHE A 32 -4.10 -0.15 3.69
N SER A 33 -3.38 0.81 3.08
CA SER A 33 -2.95 2.05 3.74
C SER A 33 -4.14 2.86 4.30
N TRP A 34 -5.23 2.91 3.55
CA TRP A 34 -6.48 3.57 3.97
C TRP A 34 -7.17 2.84 5.13
N SER A 35 -7.25 1.52 5.06
CA SER A 35 -7.80 0.69 6.15
C SER A 35 -6.98 0.85 7.44
N GLN A 36 -5.65 0.97 7.34
CA GLN A 36 -4.81 1.28 8.50
C GLN A 36 -5.19 2.62 9.15
N ASP A 37 -5.42 3.67 8.35
CA ASP A 37 -5.83 4.98 8.87
C ASP A 37 -7.17 4.92 9.59
N ILE A 38 -8.18 4.28 8.99
CA ILE A 38 -9.51 4.18 9.62
C ILE A 38 -9.44 3.31 10.88
N SER A 39 -8.92 2.09 10.76
CA SER A 39 -8.95 1.11 11.85
C SER A 39 -8.12 1.56 13.04
N LEU A 40 -6.95 2.16 12.80
CA LEU A 40 -6.10 2.65 13.87
C LEU A 40 -6.52 4.03 14.37
N GLY A 41 -6.97 4.92 13.50
CA GLY A 41 -7.48 6.24 13.89
C GLY A 41 -8.69 6.16 14.81
N ALA A 42 -9.53 5.12 14.68
CA ALA A 42 -10.65 4.88 15.57
C ALA A 42 -10.25 4.84 17.05
N PHE A 43 -9.09 4.26 17.40
CA PHE A 43 -8.62 4.18 18.79
C PHE A 43 -8.33 5.54 19.43
N LEU A 44 -8.12 6.59 18.62
CA LEU A 44 -7.90 7.95 19.10
C LEU A 44 -9.14 8.84 18.96
N HIS A 45 -10.27 8.29 18.52
CA HIS A 45 -11.51 9.07 18.42
C HIS A 45 -11.95 9.51 19.82
N PRO A 46 -12.34 10.78 20.03
CA PRO A 46 -12.69 11.29 21.37
C PRO A 46 -13.77 10.46 22.08
N SER A 47 -14.76 9.95 21.33
CA SER A 47 -15.81 9.09 21.91
C SER A 47 -15.32 7.76 22.48
N LEU A 48 -14.10 7.33 22.15
CA LEU A 48 -13.46 6.12 22.68
C LEU A 48 -12.32 6.46 23.63
N ARG A 49 -11.56 7.51 23.37
CA ARG A 49 -10.39 7.92 24.16
C ARG A 49 -10.77 8.63 25.46
N ASP A 50 -11.84 9.41 25.45
CA ASP A 50 -12.29 10.19 26.61
C ASP A 50 -13.24 9.40 27.53
N ASP A 51 -13.67 8.21 27.10
CA ASP A 51 -14.47 7.31 27.93
C ASP A 51 -13.56 6.65 28.99
N PRO A 52 -13.74 6.98 30.29
CA PRO A 52 -12.88 6.49 31.37
C PRO A 52 -12.95 4.97 31.55
N ASP A 53 -14.02 4.33 31.06
CA ASP A 53 -14.23 2.89 31.14
C ASP A 53 -13.75 2.16 29.87
N HIS A 54 -13.40 2.88 28.79
CA HIS A 54 -13.11 2.27 27.50
C HIS A 54 -11.67 1.73 27.42
N PRO A 55 -11.46 0.51 26.86
CA PRO A 55 -10.16 -0.14 26.85
C PRO A 55 -9.29 0.22 25.63
N SER A 56 -9.50 1.34 24.93
CA SER A 56 -8.83 1.66 23.64
C SER A 56 -7.32 1.48 23.70
N GLY A 57 -6.64 2.14 24.62
CA GLY A 57 -5.21 1.99 24.82
C GLY A 57 -4.80 0.62 25.37
N LYS A 58 -5.67 -0.01 26.17
CA LYS A 58 -5.40 -1.31 26.80
C LYS A 58 -5.46 -2.47 25.82
N ILE A 59 -6.24 -2.35 24.74
CA ILE A 59 -6.38 -3.40 23.72
C ILE A 59 -5.35 -3.26 22.59
N LEU A 60 -4.80 -2.05 22.35
CA LEU A 60 -3.81 -1.80 21.30
C LEU A 60 -2.64 -2.81 21.27
N PRO A 61 -2.03 -3.20 22.41
CA PRO A 61 -0.96 -4.20 22.43
C PRO A 61 -1.33 -5.57 21.85
N ARG A 62 -2.62 -5.93 21.91
CA ARG A 62 -3.14 -7.20 21.36
C ARG A 62 -3.69 -7.01 19.96
N TYR A 63 -4.39 -5.90 19.73
CA TYR A 63 -5.01 -5.57 18.45
C TYR A 63 -3.97 -5.37 17.36
N LEU A 64 -2.94 -4.56 17.62
CA LEU A 64 -1.98 -4.17 16.59
C LEU A 64 -1.22 -5.39 16.01
N PRO A 65 -0.68 -6.32 16.81
CA PRO A 65 -0.07 -7.54 16.25
C PRO A 65 -1.07 -8.44 15.52
N ALA A 66 -2.32 -8.54 15.99
CA ALA A 66 -3.35 -9.34 15.33
C ALA A 66 -3.71 -8.78 13.94
N PHE A 67 -3.75 -7.46 13.81
CA PHE A 67 -4.01 -6.75 12.56
C PHE A 67 -2.78 -6.71 11.63
N MET A 68 -1.60 -6.39 12.16
CA MET A 68 -0.39 -6.14 11.36
C MET A 68 0.35 -7.41 10.92
N LYS A 69 0.29 -8.52 11.68
CA LYS A 69 0.95 -9.78 11.27
C LYS A 69 0.50 -10.27 9.89
N PRO A 70 -0.80 -10.40 9.58
CA PRO A 70 -1.25 -10.71 8.22
C PRO A 70 -1.00 -9.53 7.26
N GLY A 71 -1.09 -8.29 7.75
CA GLY A 71 -0.82 -7.08 6.96
C GLY A 71 0.59 -7.00 6.36
N ILE A 72 1.62 -7.48 7.06
CA ILE A 72 3.00 -7.52 6.56
C ILE A 72 3.11 -8.38 5.31
N TRP A 73 2.40 -9.52 5.26
CA TRP A 73 2.32 -10.33 4.05
C TRP A 73 1.61 -9.58 2.92
N GLY A 74 0.53 -8.85 3.23
CA GLY A 74 -0.14 -7.98 2.27
C GLY A 74 0.79 -6.93 1.66
N ILE A 75 1.62 -6.26 2.48
CA ILE A 75 2.63 -5.30 2.00
C ILE A 75 3.64 -6.00 1.08
N GLY A 76 4.21 -7.12 1.52
CA GLY A 76 5.21 -7.85 0.75
C GLY A 76 4.69 -8.37 -0.59
N LEU A 77 3.45 -8.88 -0.61
CA LEU A 77 2.80 -9.42 -1.81
C LEU A 77 2.23 -8.37 -2.77
N THR A 78 2.19 -7.09 -2.36
CA THR A 78 1.69 -6.02 -3.22
C THR A 78 2.80 -5.09 -3.69
N TYR A 79 3.60 -4.51 -2.80
CA TYR A 79 4.62 -3.52 -3.17
C TYR A 79 5.75 -4.12 -3.99
N LEU A 80 6.30 -5.28 -3.60
CA LEU A 80 7.42 -5.89 -4.34
C LEU A 80 6.99 -6.36 -5.74
N PRO A 81 5.87 -7.11 -5.92
CA PRO A 81 5.44 -7.49 -7.25
C PRO A 81 5.02 -6.28 -8.09
N ALA A 82 4.33 -5.27 -7.52
CA ALA A 82 4.00 -4.05 -8.25
C ALA A 82 5.26 -3.34 -8.76
N THR A 83 6.31 -3.24 -7.93
CA THR A 83 7.60 -2.65 -8.29
C THR A 83 8.23 -3.38 -9.46
N VAL A 84 8.34 -4.71 -9.38
CA VAL A 84 8.95 -5.57 -10.41
C VAL A 84 8.14 -5.48 -11.71
N LEU A 85 6.82 -5.57 -11.64
CA LEU A 85 5.96 -5.52 -12.82
C LEU A 85 5.97 -4.12 -13.47
N CYS A 86 6.10 -3.04 -12.69
CA CYS A 86 6.33 -1.71 -13.26
C CYS A 86 7.66 -1.62 -14.01
N ILE A 87 8.74 -2.21 -13.47
CA ILE A 87 10.04 -2.25 -14.18
C ILE A 87 9.91 -3.04 -15.48
N ILE A 88 9.29 -4.24 -15.42
CA ILE A 88 9.09 -5.08 -16.61
C ILE A 88 8.27 -4.33 -17.66
N ASN A 89 7.15 -3.72 -17.29
CA ASN A 89 6.35 -2.93 -18.22
C ASN A 89 7.12 -1.71 -18.75
N GLY A 90 7.89 -1.02 -17.91
CA GLY A 90 8.75 0.11 -18.27
C GLY A 90 9.81 -0.22 -19.33
N LEU A 91 10.27 -1.47 -19.40
CA LEU A 91 11.26 -1.94 -20.37
C LEU A 91 10.65 -2.36 -21.72
N ARG A 92 9.32 -2.40 -21.86
CA ARG A 92 8.64 -2.72 -23.14
C ARG A 92 8.70 -1.55 -24.12
N SER A 93 8.37 -1.85 -25.39
CA SER A 93 8.22 -0.83 -26.44
C SER A 93 6.94 -0.02 -26.21
N GLN A 94 7.09 1.24 -25.85
CA GLN A 94 6.03 2.21 -25.58
C GLN A 94 6.63 3.63 -25.67
N SER A 95 5.82 4.67 -25.56
CA SER A 95 6.34 6.04 -25.48
C SER A 95 7.27 6.27 -24.28
N ASN A 96 8.09 7.32 -24.39
CA ASN A 96 8.99 7.73 -23.33
C ASN A 96 8.25 8.17 -22.07
N GLU A 97 7.06 8.75 -22.24
CA GLU A 97 6.19 9.27 -21.20
C GLU A 97 5.64 8.13 -20.34
N ILE A 98 5.07 7.09 -20.96
CA ILE A 98 4.57 5.89 -20.24
C ILE A 98 5.72 5.21 -19.50
N ARG A 99 6.87 5.05 -20.17
CA ARG A 99 8.06 4.46 -19.56
C ARG A 99 8.50 5.21 -18.31
N ARG A 100 8.53 6.55 -18.36
CA ARG A 100 8.88 7.39 -17.20
C ARG A 100 7.88 7.21 -16.06
N LEU A 101 6.59 7.11 -16.36
CA LEU A 101 5.55 6.87 -15.35
C LEU A 101 5.71 5.51 -14.67
N TYR A 102 5.98 4.43 -15.42
CA TYR A 102 6.28 3.12 -14.83
C TYR A 102 7.49 3.17 -13.90
N PHE A 103 8.60 3.76 -14.33
CA PHE A 103 9.80 3.86 -13.49
C PHE A 103 9.62 4.79 -12.29
N ALA A 104 8.86 5.88 -12.43
CA ALA A 104 8.51 6.74 -11.31
C ALA A 104 7.65 5.97 -10.27
N GLY A 105 6.66 5.22 -10.74
CA GLY A 105 5.85 4.33 -9.88
C GLY A 105 6.68 3.29 -9.14
N SER A 106 7.65 2.65 -9.81
CA SER A 106 8.62 1.75 -9.17
C SER A 106 9.47 2.46 -8.14
N GLY A 107 10.04 3.63 -8.47
CA GLY A 107 10.89 4.40 -7.57
C GLY A 107 10.16 4.82 -6.30
N LEU A 108 8.92 5.30 -6.42
CA LEU A 108 8.07 5.62 -5.29
C LEU A 108 7.70 4.36 -4.48
N SER A 109 7.41 3.24 -5.14
CA SER A 109 7.16 1.97 -4.44
C SER A 109 8.37 1.51 -3.61
N ILE A 110 9.60 1.75 -4.09
CA ILE A 110 10.83 1.52 -3.31
C ILE A 110 10.93 2.50 -2.15
N ALA A 111 10.65 3.80 -2.40
CA ALA A 111 10.71 4.85 -1.37
C ALA A 111 9.76 4.59 -0.20
N HIS A 112 8.69 3.82 -0.39
CA HIS A 112 7.81 3.37 0.70
C HIS A 112 8.60 2.70 1.83
N PHE A 113 9.57 1.85 1.48
CA PHE A 113 10.34 1.07 2.44
C PHE A 113 11.34 1.93 3.24
N CYS A 114 11.71 3.12 2.76
CA CYS A 114 12.56 4.06 3.51
C CYS A 114 11.90 4.53 4.82
N TRP A 115 10.56 4.48 4.91
CA TRP A 115 9.83 4.81 6.14
C TRP A 115 9.85 3.66 7.16
N GLY A 116 10.15 2.43 6.73
CA GLY A 116 10.08 1.20 7.52
C GLY A 116 10.74 1.31 8.90
N PRO A 117 12.02 1.68 9.02
CA PRO A 117 12.72 1.73 10.32
C PRO A 117 12.02 2.60 11.35
N THR A 118 11.61 3.82 10.96
CA THR A 118 10.91 4.76 11.84
C THR A 118 9.52 4.25 12.22
N MET A 119 8.78 3.73 11.24
CA MET A 119 7.43 3.21 11.48
C MET A 119 7.45 2.01 12.42
N PHE A 120 8.36 1.06 12.22
CA PHE A 120 8.51 -0.11 13.09
C PHE A 120 8.96 0.25 14.50
N ALA A 121 9.82 1.26 14.67
CA ALA A 121 10.21 1.73 15.99
C ALA A 121 9.00 2.23 16.80
N ILE A 122 8.08 2.96 16.17
CA ILE A 122 6.87 3.45 16.83
C ILE A 122 5.85 2.33 17.05
N LEU A 123 5.66 1.43 16.08
CA LEU A 123 4.80 0.24 16.22
C LEU A 123 5.20 -0.63 17.42
N ARG A 124 6.51 -0.72 17.74
CA ARG A 124 6.99 -1.43 18.94
C ARG A 124 6.47 -0.81 20.24
N ARG A 125 6.35 0.51 20.30
CA ARG A 125 5.79 1.21 21.47
C ARG A 125 4.27 1.04 21.54
N ILE A 126 3.58 1.11 20.40
CA ILE A 126 2.13 0.85 20.35
C ILE A 126 1.81 -0.55 20.85
N GLN A 127 2.64 -1.55 20.51
CA GLN A 127 2.40 -2.94 20.92
C GLN A 127 3.00 -3.34 22.28
N ASP A 128 3.59 -2.40 23.04
CA ASP A 128 4.24 -2.71 24.31
C ASP A 128 3.20 -3.11 25.37
N PRO A 129 3.27 -4.34 25.92
CA PRO A 129 2.32 -4.81 26.93
C PRO A 129 2.70 -4.42 28.36
N GLN A 130 3.85 -3.80 28.62
CA GLN A 130 4.32 -3.54 29.99
C GLN A 130 3.45 -2.53 30.75
N ASN A 131 3.01 -1.47 30.07
CA ASN A 131 2.17 -0.41 30.66
C ASN A 131 1.02 -0.06 29.67
N PRO A 132 0.02 -0.95 29.52
CA PRO A 132 -1.01 -0.82 28.49
C PRO A 132 -1.94 0.37 28.80
N GLY A 133 -2.22 1.21 27.80
CA GLY A 133 -3.09 2.38 27.95
C GLY A 133 -2.57 3.61 27.22
N VAL A 134 -2.46 4.72 27.96
CA VAL A 134 -2.13 6.06 27.44
C VAL A 134 -0.83 6.07 26.63
N LEU A 135 0.22 5.40 27.08
CA LEU A 135 1.50 5.36 26.36
C LEU A 135 1.38 4.70 24.97
N ASN A 136 0.48 3.71 24.81
CA ASN A 136 0.24 3.08 23.52
C ASN A 136 -0.56 4.01 22.59
N GLU A 137 -1.50 4.77 23.14
CA GLU A 137 -2.28 5.78 22.40
C GLU A 137 -1.41 6.95 21.95
N GLU A 138 -0.54 7.48 22.82
CA GLU A 138 0.43 8.52 22.46
C GLU A 138 1.39 8.04 21.37
N ALA A 139 1.84 6.78 21.45
CA ALA A 139 2.65 6.20 20.39
C ALA A 139 1.86 6.10 19.07
N LEU A 140 0.57 5.82 19.12
CA LEU A 140 -0.31 5.77 17.96
C LEU A 140 -0.56 7.16 17.36
N GLU A 141 -0.77 8.16 18.21
CA GLU A 141 -0.90 9.57 17.87
C GLU A 141 0.36 10.10 17.17
N ALA A 142 1.54 9.62 17.56
CA ALA A 142 2.79 9.92 16.85
C ALA A 142 2.96 9.15 15.53
N TRP A 143 2.31 7.99 15.38
CA TRP A 143 2.43 7.12 14.21
C TRP A 143 1.55 7.59 13.05
N LEU A 144 0.29 7.93 13.31
CA LEU A 144 -0.71 8.25 12.28
C LEU A 144 -0.26 9.40 11.36
N PRO A 145 0.26 10.54 11.84
CA PRO A 145 0.71 11.61 10.95
C PRO A 145 1.85 11.18 10.02
N LYS A 146 2.75 10.31 10.48
CA LYS A 146 3.85 9.77 9.67
C LYS A 146 3.32 8.80 8.62
N HIS A 147 2.38 7.93 9.00
CA HIS A 147 1.69 7.04 8.07
C HIS A 147 0.95 7.85 6.99
N HIS A 148 0.19 8.86 7.39
CA HIS A 148 -0.53 9.74 6.48
C HIS A 148 0.43 10.47 5.52
N THR A 149 1.52 11.01 6.04
CA THR A 149 2.56 11.66 5.22
C THR A 149 3.14 10.69 4.19
N ARG A 150 3.47 9.46 4.59
CA ARG A 150 3.94 8.42 3.65
C ARG A 150 2.87 8.10 2.60
N THR A 151 1.61 7.98 3.00
CA THR A 151 0.50 7.72 2.08
C THR A 151 0.40 8.83 1.02
N LEU A 152 0.45 10.09 1.44
CA LEU A 152 0.35 11.25 0.56
C LEU A 152 1.58 11.44 -0.35
N LEU A 153 2.79 11.27 0.18
CA LEU A 153 4.02 11.56 -0.56
C LEU A 153 4.51 10.39 -1.41
N VAL A 154 4.09 9.17 -1.09
CA VAL A 154 4.63 7.96 -1.71
C VAL A 154 3.53 7.12 -2.32
N ASN A 155 2.54 6.67 -1.53
CA ASN A 155 1.58 5.68 -2.00
C ASN A 155 0.64 6.24 -3.06
N ILE A 156 0.08 7.44 -2.84
CA ILE A 156 -0.82 8.11 -3.79
C ILE A 156 -0.06 8.50 -5.08
N PRO A 157 1.12 9.14 -5.03
CA PRO A 157 1.91 9.41 -6.22
C PRO A 157 2.30 8.15 -6.99
N ALA A 158 2.70 7.07 -6.29
CA ALA A 158 3.02 5.80 -6.94
C ALA A 158 1.82 5.26 -7.71
N PHE A 159 0.65 5.21 -7.06
CA PHE A 159 -0.61 4.80 -7.68
C PHE A 159 -0.95 5.68 -8.89
N ALA A 160 -0.84 7.00 -8.78
CA ALA A 160 -1.14 7.94 -9.87
C ALA A 160 -0.20 7.73 -11.08
N CYS A 161 1.09 7.51 -10.84
CA CYS A 161 2.03 7.18 -11.91
C CYS A 161 1.67 5.87 -12.61
N ILE A 162 1.36 4.82 -11.84
CA ILE A 162 0.99 3.51 -12.38
C ILE A 162 -0.32 3.57 -13.15
N LEU A 163 -1.33 4.26 -12.62
CA LEU A 163 -2.59 4.49 -13.31
C LEU A 163 -2.38 5.23 -14.63
N GLY A 164 -1.61 6.32 -14.62
CA GLY A 164 -1.29 7.07 -15.83
C GLY A 164 -0.56 6.23 -16.87
N ALA A 165 0.41 5.40 -16.44
CA ALA A 165 1.13 4.49 -17.32
C ALA A 165 0.19 3.46 -17.95
N THR A 166 -0.67 2.81 -17.15
CA THR A 166 -1.64 1.83 -17.63
C THR A 166 -2.63 2.45 -18.60
N LEU A 167 -3.19 3.63 -18.30
CA LEU A 167 -4.12 4.33 -19.19
C LEU A 167 -3.44 4.77 -20.49
N GLY A 168 -2.22 5.30 -20.42
CA GLY A 168 -1.42 5.68 -21.58
C GLY A 168 -1.15 4.48 -22.48
N LEU A 169 -0.81 3.33 -21.90
CA LEU A 169 -0.53 2.12 -22.67
C LEU A 169 -1.78 1.57 -23.36
N VAL A 170 -2.94 1.63 -22.69
CA VAL A 170 -4.23 1.30 -23.30
C VAL A 170 -4.52 2.24 -24.48
N ALA A 171 -4.22 3.53 -24.35
CA ALA A 171 -4.42 4.52 -25.41
C ALA A 171 -3.48 4.34 -26.61
N GLU A 172 -2.22 3.90 -26.40
CA GLU A 172 -1.25 3.61 -27.48
C GLU A 172 -1.56 2.30 -28.24
N GLY A 173 -2.51 1.52 -27.73
CA GLY A 173 -2.76 0.15 -28.14
C GLY A 173 -1.80 -0.81 -27.43
N LEU A 174 -2.36 -1.88 -26.86
CA LEU A 174 -1.58 -2.95 -26.23
C LEU A 174 -0.72 -3.63 -27.31
N LYS A 175 0.57 -3.29 -27.35
CA LYS A 175 1.58 -3.90 -28.22
C LYS A 175 2.40 -4.94 -27.46
#